data_AF-A0A8X6VS10-F1
#
_entry.id   AF-A0A8X6VS10-F1
#
_cell.length_a   1.000
_cell.length_b   1.000
_cell.length_c   1.000
_cell.angle_alpha   90.00
_cell.angle_beta   90.00
_cell.angle_gamma   90.00
#
_symmetry.space_group_name_H-M   'P 1'
#
loop_
_entity.id
_entity.type
_entity.pdbx_description
1 polymer ?
#
loop_
_entity_poly.entity_id
_entity_poly.type
_entity_poly.pdbx_seq_one_letter_code
_entity_poly.pdbx_strand_id
1 'polypeptide(L)'
;MVVSAISVDTGKIIDFETLSQFCRKCNSKTKQQNVKLQCNHHKGSSSSMEPVRAYRIFERSKDHRMLRYTDYYGDGDSKAFDAVKDIYGTDSVTLLECIGHIQKRVGTRLRKLKSRNKGLGGKILPKEVFVEHQTLRLGAYIAVVQFNNGFQGLISILNEMGIVSGFYTKRGQKIFDNERIADSKRHSLPTAKTCRRKLRAIRKKRNIKIEEEEGITYKTGEF
;
A
#
# COMPACT_ATOMS: atom_id res chain seq x y z
N MET A 1 9.13 8.83 -13.42
CA MET A 1 7.78 8.24 -13.25
C MET A 1 7.40 7.49 -14.53
N VAL A 2 6.51 6.50 -14.48
CA VAL A 2 6.03 5.76 -15.66
C VAL A 2 4.54 5.56 -15.49
N VAL A 3 3.77 5.70 -16.55
CA VAL A 3 2.35 5.29 -16.60
C VAL A 3 2.27 4.22 -17.68
N SER A 4 1.54 3.15 -17.40
CA SER A 4 1.44 1.98 -18.28
C SER A 4 -0.01 1.53 -18.39
N ALA A 5 -0.43 1.12 -19.58
CA ALA A 5 -1.63 0.34 -19.82
C ALA A 5 -1.26 -1.15 -19.81
N ILE A 6 -2.03 -1.95 -19.07
CA ILE A 6 -1.76 -3.37 -18.84
C ILE A 6 -3.01 -4.16 -19.23
N SER A 7 -2.83 -5.27 -19.94
CA SER A 7 -3.91 -6.23 -20.23
C SER A 7 -4.24 -7.00 -18.95
N VAL A 8 -5.51 -7.01 -18.55
CA VAL A 8 -5.97 -7.76 -17.37
C VAL A 8 -5.78 -9.26 -17.57
N ASP A 9 -6.09 -9.79 -18.76
CA ASP A 9 -6.04 -11.23 -19.04
C ASP A 9 -4.60 -11.77 -19.07
N THR A 10 -3.65 -10.98 -19.56
CA THR A 10 -2.27 -11.46 -19.78
C THR A 10 -1.27 -10.90 -18.78
N GLY A 11 -1.62 -9.84 -18.05
CA GLY A 11 -0.70 -9.09 -17.18
C GLY A 11 0.42 -8.36 -17.95
N LYS A 12 0.35 -8.34 -19.29
CA LYS A 12 1.40 -7.73 -20.14
C LYS A 12 1.13 -6.24 -20.37
N ILE A 13 2.21 -5.47 -20.48
CA ILE A 13 2.16 -4.05 -20.82
C ILE A 13 1.79 -3.90 -22.29
N ILE A 14 0.69 -3.19 -22.57
CA ILE A 14 0.18 -2.91 -23.91
C ILE A 14 0.74 -1.58 -24.43
N ASP A 15 0.84 -0.60 -23.54
CA ASP A 15 1.38 0.73 -23.84
C ASP A 15 1.98 1.35 -22.58
N PHE A 16 2.93 2.26 -22.75
CA PHE A 16 3.48 3.02 -21.64
C PHE A 16 3.99 4.38 -22.11
N GLU A 17 4.06 5.33 -21.18
CA GLU A 17 4.63 6.65 -21.43
C GLU A 17 5.63 7.01 -20.35
N THR A 18 6.81 7.45 -20.79
CA THR A 18 7.85 7.97 -19.92
C THR A 18 8.13 9.44 -20.23
N LEU A 19 8.02 10.26 -19.19
CA LEU A 19 8.43 11.65 -19.15
C LEU A 19 9.50 11.82 -18.08
N SER A 20 10.41 12.75 -18.28
CA SER A 20 11.32 13.11 -17.21
C SER A 20 11.46 14.62 -17.13
N GLN A 21 11.59 15.12 -15.92
CA GLN A 21 12.12 16.46 -15.67
C GLN A 21 13.65 16.48 -15.73
N PHE A 22 14.28 15.30 -15.73
CA PHE A 22 15.72 15.15 -15.62
C PHE A 22 16.26 14.13 -16.63
N CYS A 23 17.31 14.49 -17.36
CA CYS A 23 18.02 13.56 -18.23
C CYS A 23 19.49 13.55 -17.86
N ARG A 24 19.96 12.42 -17.34
CA ARG A 24 21.37 12.24 -16.92
C ARG A 24 22.36 12.42 -18.08
N LYS A 25 21.98 12.03 -19.30
CA LYS A 25 22.79 12.24 -20.52
C LYS A 25 22.83 13.71 -20.97
N CYS A 26 21.74 14.46 -20.80
CA CYS A 26 21.73 15.90 -21.09
C CYS A 26 22.45 16.71 -20.01
N ASN A 27 22.54 16.19 -18.78
CA ASN A 27 23.20 16.85 -17.66
C ASN A 27 24.69 16.46 -17.50
N SER A 28 25.20 15.49 -18.27
CA SER A 28 26.63 15.15 -18.26
C SER A 28 27.45 16.14 -19.08
N LYS A 29 28.52 16.70 -18.50
CA LYS A 29 29.42 17.69 -19.14
C LYS A 29 30.29 17.13 -20.30
N THR A 30 30.13 15.87 -20.67
CA THR A 30 30.83 15.27 -21.82
C THR A 30 30.23 15.81 -23.11
N LYS A 31 30.84 16.88 -23.64
CA LYS A 31 30.66 17.37 -25.01
C LYS A 31 31.17 16.32 -26.01
N GLN A 32 30.45 15.22 -26.19
CA GLN A 32 30.65 14.37 -27.36
C GLN A 32 29.31 14.05 -28.03
N GLN A 33 29.20 14.74 -29.16
CA GLN A 33 28.45 14.43 -30.38
C GLN A 33 26.98 14.83 -30.46
N ASN A 34 26.72 15.57 -31.55
CA ASN A 34 25.46 16.00 -32.16
C ASN A 34 24.51 14.84 -32.50
N VAL A 35 24.17 14.01 -31.52
CA VAL A 35 23.01 13.14 -31.62
C VAL A 35 21.90 13.88 -30.88
N LYS A 36 20.87 14.32 -31.63
CA LYS A 36 19.63 14.86 -31.05
C LYS A 36 18.95 13.72 -30.30
N LEU A 37 19.42 13.44 -29.09
CA LEU A 37 18.81 12.49 -28.18
C LEU A 37 17.36 12.96 -27.99
N GLN A 38 16.42 12.14 -28.44
CA GLN A 38 14.99 12.40 -28.32
C GLN A 38 14.62 12.30 -26.83
N CYS A 39 14.95 13.34 -26.07
CA CYS A 39 14.64 13.40 -24.66
C CYS A 39 13.22 13.96 -24.53
N ASN A 40 12.33 13.16 -23.93
CA ASN A 40 10.97 13.59 -23.57
C ASN A 40 11.04 14.49 -22.34
N HIS A 41 11.70 15.65 -22.50
CA HIS A 41 11.80 16.66 -21.46
C HIS A 41 10.42 17.29 -21.28
N HIS A 42 9.77 16.97 -20.17
CA HIS A 42 8.50 17.58 -19.85
C HIS A 42 8.73 19.01 -19.36
N LYS A 43 8.04 19.97 -19.98
CA LYS A 43 8.01 21.36 -19.51
C LYS A 43 6.83 21.50 -18.55
N GLY A 44 7.10 21.54 -17.25
CA GLY A 44 6.08 21.63 -16.22
C GLY A 44 6.51 21.00 -14.90
N SER A 45 5.63 21.02 -13.90
CA SER A 45 5.88 20.41 -12.58
C SER A 45 5.86 18.88 -12.64
N SER A 46 6.50 18.22 -11.65
CA SER A 46 6.49 16.76 -11.57
C SER A 46 5.10 16.20 -11.32
N SER A 47 4.20 16.98 -10.72
CA SER A 47 2.81 16.59 -10.50
C SER A 47 1.99 16.61 -11.80
N SER A 48 2.30 17.52 -12.74
CA SER A 48 1.59 17.60 -14.04
C SER A 48 1.95 16.46 -15.01
N MET A 49 3.06 15.76 -14.73
CA MET A 49 3.57 14.68 -15.57
C MET A 49 2.68 13.44 -15.61
N GLU A 50 1.84 13.21 -14.60
CA GLU A 50 0.97 12.03 -14.55
C GLU A 50 -0.29 12.21 -15.43
N PRO A 51 -1.05 13.31 -15.31
CA PRO A 51 -2.17 13.59 -16.23
C PRO A 51 -1.77 13.60 -17.70
N VAL A 52 -0.66 14.26 -18.03
CA VAL A 52 -0.17 14.35 -19.41
C VAL A 52 0.17 12.97 -19.98
N ARG A 53 0.78 12.09 -19.18
CA ARG A 53 1.07 10.71 -19.61
C ARG A 53 -0.19 9.90 -19.81
N ALA A 54 -1.11 9.94 -18.85
CA ALA A 54 -2.37 9.20 -18.94
C ALA A 54 -3.12 9.61 -20.21
N TYR A 55 -3.25 10.91 -20.44
CA TYR A 55 -3.89 11.46 -21.64
C TYR A 55 -3.24 10.93 -22.93
N ARG A 56 -1.91 11.01 -23.07
CA ARG A 56 -1.20 10.51 -24.26
C ARG A 56 -1.43 9.03 -24.54
N ILE A 57 -1.45 8.20 -23.50
CA ILE A 57 -1.69 6.75 -23.66
C ILE A 57 -3.12 6.50 -24.18
N PHE A 58 -4.11 7.16 -23.60
CA PHE A 58 -5.51 7.00 -24.05
C PHE A 58 -5.74 7.62 -25.44
N GLU A 59 -5.12 8.76 -25.75
CA GLU A 59 -5.17 9.39 -27.08
C GLU A 59 -4.58 8.49 -28.16
N ARG A 60 -3.40 7.90 -27.91
CA ARG A 60 -2.81 6.90 -28.82
C ARG A 60 -3.72 5.70 -29.05
N SER A 61 -4.44 5.27 -28.02
CA SER A 61 -5.41 4.20 -28.16
C SER A 61 -6.56 4.64 -29.05
N LYS A 62 -7.14 5.82 -28.82
CA LYS A 62 -8.25 6.38 -29.62
C LYS A 62 -7.92 6.50 -31.11
N ASP A 63 -6.74 7.00 -31.43
CA ASP A 63 -6.38 7.39 -32.80
C ASP A 63 -5.77 6.25 -33.61
N HIS A 64 -5.05 5.32 -32.96
CA HIS A 64 -4.22 4.36 -33.65
C HIS A 64 -4.49 2.89 -33.31
N ARG A 65 -5.26 2.59 -32.26
CA ARG A 65 -5.50 1.21 -31.82
C ARG A 65 -7.00 0.95 -31.80
N MET A 66 -7.46 -0.16 -32.36
CA MET A 66 -8.88 -0.57 -32.25
C MET A 66 -9.22 -1.09 -30.83
N LEU A 67 -8.63 -0.50 -29.79
CA LEU A 67 -8.70 -0.90 -28.40
C LEU A 67 -9.13 0.30 -27.55
N ARG A 68 -9.99 0.07 -26.56
CA ARG A 68 -10.41 1.08 -25.59
C ARG A 68 -10.01 0.64 -24.20
N TYR A 69 -9.40 1.55 -23.46
CA TYR A 69 -9.11 1.34 -22.05
C TYR A 69 -10.34 1.76 -21.24
N THR A 70 -10.95 0.82 -20.54
CA THR A 70 -12.20 1.06 -19.78
C THR A 70 -11.94 1.39 -18.32
N ASP A 71 -10.81 0.93 -17.77
CA ASP A 71 -10.55 0.98 -16.33
C ASP A 71 -9.27 1.76 -16.05
N TYR A 72 -9.36 2.74 -15.14
CA TYR A 72 -8.24 3.53 -14.68
C TYR A 72 -7.97 3.27 -13.21
N TYR A 73 -6.77 2.79 -12.87
CA TYR A 73 -6.38 2.50 -11.48
C TYR A 73 -5.61 3.68 -10.86
N GLY A 74 -6.26 4.41 -9.96
CA GLY A 74 -5.74 5.67 -9.43
C GLY A 74 -6.04 5.93 -7.96
N ASP A 75 -5.66 7.14 -7.54
CA ASP A 75 -6.19 7.75 -6.32
C ASP A 75 -7.62 8.24 -6.55
N GLY A 76 -8.43 8.36 -5.48
CA GLY A 76 -9.82 8.80 -5.56
C GLY A 76 -9.97 10.24 -6.09
N ASP A 77 -8.98 11.10 -5.85
CA ASP A 77 -8.93 12.49 -6.33
C ASP A 77 -7.84 12.65 -7.40
N SER A 78 -7.95 11.93 -8.52
CA SER A 78 -6.94 11.91 -9.58
C SER A 78 -7.21 12.93 -10.68
N LYS A 79 -6.41 14.00 -10.73
CA LYS A 79 -6.39 14.94 -11.87
C LYS A 79 -6.07 14.25 -13.20
N ALA A 80 -5.40 13.11 -13.15
CA ALA A 80 -5.09 12.32 -14.33
C ALA A 80 -6.31 11.53 -14.82
N PHE A 81 -7.18 11.08 -13.91
CA PHE A 81 -8.47 10.49 -14.25
C PHE A 81 -9.41 11.52 -14.88
N ASP A 82 -9.51 12.71 -14.28
CA ASP A 82 -10.34 13.80 -14.81
C ASP A 82 -9.98 14.17 -16.26
N ALA A 83 -8.72 14.02 -16.65
CA ALA A 83 -8.24 14.28 -18.00
C ALA A 83 -8.62 13.20 -19.02
N VAL A 84 -8.94 11.98 -18.59
CA VAL A 84 -9.19 10.83 -19.49
C VAL A 84 -10.60 10.25 -19.39
N LYS A 85 -11.39 10.60 -18.36
CA LYS A 85 -12.72 10.03 -18.11
C LYS A 85 -13.66 10.07 -19.32
N ASP A 86 -13.59 11.15 -20.10
CA ASP A 86 -14.50 11.41 -21.23
C ASP A 86 -13.85 11.17 -22.60
N ILE A 87 -12.66 10.56 -22.67
CA ILE A 87 -11.86 10.56 -23.90
C ILE A 87 -12.49 9.77 -25.06
N TYR A 88 -13.31 8.76 -24.74
CA TYR A 88 -14.09 7.98 -25.70
C TYR A 88 -15.59 8.33 -25.71
N GLY A 89 -16.01 9.37 -24.99
CA GLY A 89 -17.40 9.72 -24.71
C GLY A 89 -17.66 9.90 -23.21
N THR A 90 -18.84 10.41 -22.85
CA THR A 90 -19.19 10.72 -21.46
C THR A 90 -19.05 9.50 -20.55
N ASP A 91 -18.31 9.65 -19.43
CA ASP A 91 -18.05 8.62 -18.43
C ASP A 91 -17.53 7.28 -19.00
N SER A 92 -16.76 7.36 -20.09
CA SER A 92 -16.26 6.18 -20.80
C SER A 92 -15.22 5.35 -20.05
N VAL A 93 -14.59 5.94 -19.02
CA VAL A 93 -13.55 5.29 -18.22
C VAL A 93 -13.98 5.25 -16.75
N THR A 94 -13.88 4.07 -16.15
CA THR A 94 -14.20 3.84 -14.74
C THR A 94 -12.97 4.07 -13.86
N LEU A 95 -13.12 4.86 -12.79
CA LEU A 95 -12.07 5.02 -11.78
C LEU A 95 -12.14 3.85 -10.79
N LEU A 96 -11.06 3.06 -10.76
CA LEU A 96 -10.84 2.02 -9.78
C LEU A 96 -9.71 2.42 -8.84
N GLU A 97 -9.82 2.00 -7.59
CA GLU A 97 -8.77 2.27 -6.62
C GLU A 97 -7.56 1.37 -6.84
N CYS A 98 -6.38 1.96 -6.91
CA CYS A 98 -5.17 1.15 -7.02
C CYS A 98 -4.89 0.39 -5.71
N ILE A 99 -4.30 -0.81 -5.84
CA ILE A 99 -3.97 -1.69 -4.70
C ILE A 99 -3.12 -0.94 -3.67
N GLY A 100 -2.15 -0.14 -4.11
CA GLY A 100 -1.31 0.68 -3.23
C GLY A 100 -2.13 1.69 -2.41
N HIS A 101 -3.17 2.28 -2.99
CA HIS A 101 -4.05 3.22 -2.30
C HIS A 101 -4.98 2.50 -1.31
N ILE A 102 -5.54 1.34 -1.71
CA ILE A 102 -6.29 0.45 -0.80
C ILE A 102 -5.42 0.07 0.40
N GLN A 103 -4.16 -0.34 0.17
CA GLN A 103 -3.20 -0.67 1.23
C GLN A 103 -2.91 0.51 2.15
N LYS A 104 -2.68 1.72 1.63
CA LYS A 104 -2.46 2.93 2.44
C LYS A 104 -3.67 3.23 3.32
N ARG A 105 -4.88 3.11 2.77
CA ARG A 105 -6.14 3.36 3.48
C ARG A 105 -6.39 2.32 4.57
N VAL A 106 -6.29 1.04 4.22
CA VAL A 106 -6.40 -0.08 5.17
C VAL A 106 -5.35 0.04 6.26
N GLY A 107 -4.08 0.27 5.90
CA GLY A 107 -2.99 0.48 6.84
C GLY A 107 -3.22 1.66 7.79
N THR A 108 -3.75 2.77 7.29
CA THR A 108 -4.09 3.95 8.11
C THR A 108 -5.25 3.65 9.05
N ARG A 109 -6.30 2.98 8.57
CA ARG A 109 -7.43 2.55 9.40
C ARG A 109 -6.98 1.56 10.48
N LEU A 110 -6.10 0.60 10.15
CA LEU A 110 -5.51 -0.34 11.09
C LEU A 110 -4.60 0.34 12.11
N ARG A 111 -3.79 1.32 11.71
CA ARG A 111 -2.98 2.14 12.65
C ARG A 111 -3.88 2.94 13.60
N LYS A 112 -4.92 3.59 13.08
CA LYS A 112 -5.94 4.29 13.89
C LYS A 112 -6.66 3.32 14.82
N LEU A 113 -7.05 2.14 14.34
CA LEU A 113 -7.69 1.09 15.13
C LEU A 113 -6.76 0.58 16.24
N LYS A 114 -5.49 0.29 15.94
CA LYS A 114 -4.47 -0.06 16.95
C LYS A 114 -4.21 1.06 17.96
N SER A 115 -4.25 2.32 17.52
CA SER A 115 -4.04 3.47 18.41
C SER A 115 -5.20 3.63 19.41
N ARG A 116 -6.43 3.35 18.96
CA ARG A 116 -7.65 3.34 19.78
C ARG A 116 -7.76 2.07 20.63
N ASN A 117 -7.37 0.93 20.08
CA ASN A 117 -7.47 -0.39 20.69
C ASN A 117 -6.06 -0.99 20.87
N LYS A 118 -5.47 -0.71 22.03
CA LYS A 118 -4.15 -1.20 22.45
C LYS A 118 -4.22 -2.71 22.78
N GLY A 119 -4.51 -3.55 21.79
CA GLY A 119 -4.65 -5.00 21.93
C GLY A 119 -4.70 -5.79 20.60
N LEU A 120 -4.98 -5.13 19.46
CA LEU A 120 -4.89 -5.74 18.13
C LEU A 120 -3.42 -5.85 17.67
N GLY A 121 -2.74 -6.91 18.09
CA GLY A 121 -1.36 -7.25 17.70
C GLY A 121 -1.29 -8.00 16.37
N GLY A 122 -0.29 -7.69 15.55
CA GLY A 122 -0.08 -8.25 14.19
C GLY A 122 0.47 -9.68 14.17
N LYS A 123 -0.22 -10.62 14.83
CA LYS A 123 0.13 -12.05 14.79
C LYS A 123 -0.39 -12.76 13.53
N ILE A 124 -1.52 -12.31 12.98
CA ILE A 124 -2.19 -13.00 11.86
C ILE A 124 -1.68 -12.52 10.50
N LEU A 125 -1.40 -11.21 10.36
CA LEU A 125 -0.94 -10.64 9.10
C LEU A 125 0.45 -10.00 9.28
N PRO A 126 1.47 -10.45 8.53
CA PRO A 126 2.78 -9.83 8.53
C PRO A 126 2.69 -8.42 7.96
N LYS A 127 3.46 -7.49 8.53
CA LYS A 127 3.48 -6.08 8.07
C LYS A 127 4.49 -5.82 6.97
N GLU A 128 5.40 -6.75 6.78
CA GLU A 128 6.60 -6.59 5.95
C GLU A 128 6.56 -7.50 4.72
N VAL A 129 5.59 -8.42 4.66
CA VAL A 129 5.44 -9.37 3.56
C VAL A 129 4.19 -9.01 2.77
N PHE A 130 4.34 -8.93 1.45
CA PHE A 130 3.23 -8.77 0.52
C PHE A 130 2.33 -10.02 0.58
N VAL A 131 1.03 -9.80 0.74
CA VAL A 131 0.01 -10.85 0.77
C VAL A 131 -1.10 -10.49 -0.21
N GLU A 132 -1.65 -11.51 -0.86
CA GLU A 132 -2.73 -11.37 -1.83
C GLU A 132 -4.02 -10.82 -1.17
N HIS A 133 -4.88 -10.20 -1.98
CA HIS A 133 -6.10 -9.52 -1.51
C HIS A 133 -7.01 -10.44 -0.68
N GLN A 134 -7.19 -11.69 -1.10
CA GLN A 134 -8.05 -12.66 -0.41
C GLN A 134 -7.52 -12.99 0.99
N THR A 135 -6.22 -13.23 1.12
CA THR A 135 -5.54 -13.51 2.40
C THR A 135 -5.62 -12.30 3.34
N LEU A 136 -5.45 -11.09 2.80
CA LEU A 136 -5.58 -9.85 3.57
C LEU A 136 -7.01 -9.68 4.12
N ARG A 137 -8.03 -9.94 3.29
CA ARG A 137 -9.43 -9.84 3.66
C ARG A 137 -9.79 -10.83 4.78
N LEU A 138 -9.40 -12.10 4.64
CA LEU A 138 -9.59 -13.13 5.67
C LEU A 138 -8.85 -12.79 6.97
N GLY A 139 -7.59 -12.37 6.88
CA GLY A 139 -6.80 -12.00 8.05
C GLY A 139 -7.40 -10.80 8.80
N ALA A 140 -8.03 -9.85 8.10
CA ALA A 140 -8.75 -8.75 8.72
C ALA A 140 -9.99 -9.22 9.49
N TYR A 141 -10.80 -10.10 8.91
CA TYR A 141 -11.97 -10.68 9.60
C TYR A 141 -11.56 -11.47 10.84
N ILE A 142 -10.54 -12.33 10.73
CA ILE A 142 -10.02 -13.13 11.86
C ILE A 142 -9.50 -12.21 12.98
N ALA A 143 -8.81 -11.12 12.64
CA ALA A 143 -8.33 -10.15 13.63
C ALA A 143 -9.48 -9.46 14.39
N VAL A 144 -10.58 -9.13 13.71
CA VAL A 144 -11.77 -8.53 14.33
C VAL A 144 -12.46 -9.53 15.26
N VAL A 145 -12.65 -10.77 14.80
CA VAL A 145 -13.27 -11.83 15.60
C VAL A 145 -12.45 -12.13 16.85
N GLN A 146 -11.12 -12.26 16.73
CA GLN A 146 -10.24 -12.46 17.88
C GLN A 146 -10.23 -11.29 18.86
N PHE A 147 -10.42 -10.06 18.38
CA PHE A 147 -10.47 -8.89 19.26
C PHE A 147 -11.75 -8.87 20.10
N ASN A 148 -12.90 -9.10 19.47
CA ASN A 148 -14.21 -9.04 20.11
C ASN A 148 -14.47 -10.28 20.98
N ASN A 149 -14.32 -11.46 20.39
CA ASN A 149 -14.77 -12.73 20.99
C ASN A 149 -13.60 -13.64 21.37
N GLY A 150 -12.35 -13.17 21.24
CA GLY A 150 -11.18 -13.99 21.55
C GLY A 150 -11.06 -15.23 20.65
N PHE A 151 -10.42 -16.26 21.16
CA PHE A 151 -10.34 -17.55 20.46
C PHE A 151 -11.68 -18.31 20.46
N GLN A 152 -12.64 -17.95 21.32
CA GLN A 152 -13.99 -18.53 21.27
C GLN A 152 -14.66 -18.24 19.93
N GLY A 153 -14.52 -17.02 19.42
CA GLY A 153 -15.05 -16.65 18.10
C GLY A 153 -14.46 -17.47 16.95
N LEU A 154 -13.20 -17.88 17.07
CA LEU A 154 -12.57 -18.77 16.09
C LEU A 154 -13.11 -20.20 16.16
N ILE A 155 -13.38 -20.72 17.37
CA ILE A 155 -14.00 -22.04 17.51
C ILE A 155 -15.40 -22.07 16.90
N SER A 156 -16.19 -21.00 17.07
CA SER A 156 -17.50 -20.90 16.42
C SER A 156 -17.39 -21.01 14.90
N ILE A 157 -16.41 -20.34 14.30
CA ILE A 157 -16.14 -20.43 12.85
C ILE A 157 -15.70 -21.84 12.46
N LEU A 158 -14.79 -22.45 13.23
CA LEU A 158 -14.31 -23.81 12.95
C LEU A 158 -15.43 -24.84 13.00
N ASN A 159 -16.33 -24.75 13.99
CA ASN A 159 -17.47 -25.64 14.11
C ASN A 159 -18.44 -25.49 12.92
N GLU A 160 -18.68 -24.26 12.46
CA GLU A 160 -19.49 -23.98 11.25
C GLU A 160 -18.86 -24.57 9.99
N MET A 161 -17.53 -24.60 9.92
CA MET A 161 -16.76 -25.26 8.85
C MET A 161 -16.69 -26.79 9.01
N GLY A 162 -17.42 -27.38 9.97
CA GLY A 162 -17.41 -28.82 10.24
C GLY A 162 -16.18 -29.33 10.99
N ILE A 163 -15.32 -28.44 11.50
CA ILE A 163 -14.10 -28.80 12.24
C ILE A 163 -14.40 -28.75 13.74
N VAL A 164 -14.65 -29.92 14.33
CA VAL A 164 -14.96 -30.04 15.75
C VAL A 164 -13.70 -29.85 16.59
N SER A 165 -13.75 -28.89 17.52
CA SER A 165 -12.63 -28.61 18.42
C SER A 165 -12.52 -29.67 19.54
N GLY A 166 -11.39 -30.38 19.58
CA GLY A 166 -11.08 -31.40 20.61
C GLY A 166 -10.73 -30.83 21.99
N PHE A 167 -10.54 -31.71 22.98
CA PHE A 167 -10.27 -31.35 24.37
C PHE A 167 -9.05 -30.43 24.54
N TYR A 168 -7.92 -30.79 23.92
CA TYR A 168 -6.68 -30.01 23.99
C TYR A 168 -6.83 -28.63 23.37
N THR A 169 -7.56 -28.52 22.25
CA THR A 169 -7.86 -27.24 21.58
C THR A 169 -8.66 -26.31 22.49
N LYS A 170 -9.73 -26.84 23.11
CA LYS A 170 -10.56 -26.07 24.07
C LYS A 170 -9.77 -25.65 25.31
N ARG A 171 -8.86 -26.51 25.80
CA ARG A 171 -7.96 -26.17 26.91
C ARG A 171 -6.98 -25.06 26.53
N GLY A 172 -6.30 -25.19 25.38
CA GLY A 172 -5.36 -24.18 24.89
C GLY A 172 -6.04 -22.84 24.63
N GLN A 173 -7.24 -22.86 24.06
CA GLN A 173 -8.07 -21.67 23.82
C GLN A 173 -8.28 -20.85 25.10
N LYS A 174 -8.69 -21.49 26.20
CA LYS A 174 -8.89 -20.83 27.50
C LYS A 174 -7.61 -20.19 28.02
N ILE A 175 -6.47 -20.88 27.87
CA ILE A 175 -5.17 -20.37 28.29
C ILE A 175 -4.81 -19.13 27.48
N PHE A 176 -4.88 -19.21 26.14
CA PHE A 176 -4.55 -18.07 25.27
C PHE A 176 -5.46 -16.87 25.47
N ASP A 177 -6.76 -17.08 25.68
CA ASP A 177 -7.69 -15.99 25.98
C ASP A 177 -7.40 -15.35 27.34
N ASN A 178 -7.08 -16.14 28.36
CA ASN A 178 -6.68 -15.62 29.67
C ASN A 178 -5.38 -14.79 29.58
N GLU A 179 -4.37 -15.28 28.86
CA GLU A 179 -3.13 -14.55 28.60
C GLU A 179 -3.38 -13.25 27.82
N ARG A 180 -4.22 -13.29 26.79
CA ARG A 180 -4.62 -12.12 26.01
C ARG A 180 -5.28 -11.06 26.88
N ILE A 181 -6.20 -11.46 27.75
CA ILE A 181 -6.89 -10.55 28.68
C ILE A 181 -5.89 -9.97 29.69
N ALA A 182 -5.02 -10.82 30.27
CA ALA A 182 -4.00 -10.38 31.21
C ALA A 182 -3.02 -9.39 30.57
N ASP A 183 -2.55 -9.66 29.35
CA ASP A 183 -1.64 -8.78 28.62
C ASP A 183 -2.32 -7.46 28.23
N SER A 184 -3.59 -7.50 27.80
CA SER A 184 -4.39 -6.31 27.54
C SER A 184 -4.53 -5.44 28.79
N LYS A 185 -4.89 -6.05 29.94
CA LYS A 185 -4.96 -5.37 31.24
C LYS A 185 -3.61 -4.75 31.60
N ARG A 186 -2.52 -5.53 31.54
CA ARG A 186 -1.14 -5.06 31.77
C ARG A 186 -0.79 -3.87 30.87
N HIS A 187 -1.12 -3.94 29.59
CA HIS A 187 -0.87 -2.88 28.63
C HIS A 187 -1.78 -1.65 28.80
N SER A 188 -2.92 -1.78 29.45
CA SER A 188 -3.79 -0.65 29.77
C SER A 188 -3.29 0.17 30.97
N LEU A 189 -2.46 -0.42 31.85
CA LEU A 189 -1.93 0.22 33.06
C LEU A 189 -1.15 1.51 32.77
N PRO A 190 -1.32 2.58 33.58
CA PRO A 190 -0.57 3.82 33.44
C PRO A 190 0.96 3.62 33.52
N THR A 191 1.42 2.80 34.47
CA THR A 191 2.84 2.46 34.65
C THR A 191 3.43 1.81 33.40
N ALA A 192 2.72 0.85 32.81
CA ALA A 192 3.12 0.20 31.55
C ALA A 192 3.10 1.15 30.34
N LYS A 193 2.15 2.11 30.29
CA LYS A 193 2.14 3.17 29.27
C LYS A 193 3.36 4.08 29.41
N THR A 194 3.68 4.51 30.63
CA THR A 194 4.85 5.36 30.93
C THR A 194 6.16 4.65 30.61
N CYS A 195 6.33 3.40 31.04
CA CYS A 195 7.51 2.58 30.75
C CYS A 195 7.72 2.43 29.23
N ARG A 196 6.67 2.08 28.47
CA ARG A 196 6.76 2.01 27.00
C ARG A 196 7.14 3.34 26.35
N ARG A 197 6.67 4.49 26.88
CA ARG A 197 7.06 5.80 26.36
C ARG A 197 8.56 6.06 26.57
N LYS A 198 9.10 5.73 27.74
CA LYS A 198 10.54 5.82 28.04
C LYS A 198 11.36 4.94 27.09
N LEU A 199 11.01 3.66 26.96
CA LEU A 199 11.70 2.72 26.08
C LEU A 199 11.66 3.14 24.61
N ARG A 200 10.52 3.68 24.13
CA ARG A 200 10.42 4.22 22.77
C ARG A 200 11.32 5.42 22.55
N ALA A 201 11.45 6.32 23.53
CA ALA A 201 12.35 7.46 23.44
C ALA A 201 13.82 7.02 23.37
N ILE A 202 14.20 6.02 24.18
CA ILE A 202 15.55 5.42 24.14
C ILE A 202 15.81 4.79 22.77
N ARG A 203 14.88 3.98 22.25
CA ARG A 203 15.02 3.35 20.93
C ARG A 203 15.11 4.38 19.81
N LYS A 204 14.31 5.45 19.86
CA LYS A 204 14.39 6.55 18.88
C LYS A 204 15.76 7.22 18.91
N LYS A 205 16.29 7.53 20.11
CA LYS A 205 17.65 8.09 20.24
C LYS A 205 18.72 7.16 19.66
N ARG A 206 18.61 5.85 19.92
CA ARG A 206 19.52 4.85 19.36
C ARG A 206 19.46 4.81 17.83
N ASN A 207 18.25 4.79 17.27
CA ASN A 207 18.06 4.77 15.82
C ASN A 207 18.62 6.03 15.16
N ILE A 208 18.39 7.21 15.75
CA ILE A 208 18.96 8.47 15.23
C ILE A 208 20.49 8.40 15.19
N LYS A 209 21.13 7.89 16.25
CA LYS A 209 22.59 7.72 16.25
C LYS A 209 23.08 6.77 15.15
N ILE A 210 22.36 5.67 14.92
CA ILE A 210 22.69 4.71 13.85
C ILE A 210 22.50 5.39 12.47
N GLU A 211 21.41 6.13 12.28
CA GLU A 211 21.15 6.89 11.04
C GLU A 211 22.22 7.98 10.81
N GLU A 212 22.72 8.64 11.87
CA GLU A 212 23.84 9.59 11.81
C GLU A 212 25.18 8.91 11.45
N GLU A 213 25.45 7.72 12.00
CA GLU A 213 26.62 6.89 11.68
C GLU A 213 26.59 6.32 10.25
N GLU A 214 25.41 5.98 9.74
CA GLU A 214 25.21 5.46 8.37
C GLU A 214 25.36 6.54 7.28
N GLY A 215 25.34 7.82 7.66
CA GLY A 215 25.50 8.95 6.74
C GLY A 215 24.31 9.15 5.79
N ILE A 216 24.52 9.87 4.68
CA ILE A 216 23.46 10.12 3.68
C ILE A 216 23.17 8.82 2.92
N THR A 217 22.29 8.00 3.46
CA THR A 217 21.66 6.90 2.72
C THR A 217 20.61 7.44 1.77
N TYR A 218 20.43 6.74 0.65
CA TYR A 218 19.50 7.06 -0.44
C TYR A 218 18.19 7.68 0.10
N LYS A 219 17.92 8.93 -0.27
CA LYS A 219 16.66 9.58 0.07
C LYS A 219 15.58 9.12 -0.88
N THR A 220 14.44 8.73 -0.31
CA THR A 220 13.24 8.42 -1.10
C THR A 220 12.80 9.67 -1.86
N GLY A 221 13.04 9.70 -3.17
CA GLY A 221 12.71 10.82 -4.05
C GLY A 221 13.85 11.78 -4.40
N GLU A 222 15.09 11.51 -4.02
CA GLU A 222 16.25 12.18 -4.65
C GLU A 222 16.72 11.35 -5.86
N PHE A 223 16.09 11.57 -7.02
CA PHE A 223 16.63 11.49 -8.38
C PHE A 223 15.61 12.07 -9.38
#